data_AF-A0A935XI85-F1
#
_entry.id   AF-A0A935XI85-F1
#
_cell.length_a   1.000
_cell.length_b   1.000
_cell.length_c   1.000
_cell.angle_alpha   90.00
_cell.angle_beta   90.00
_cell.angle_gamma   90.00
#
_symmetry.space_group_name_H-M   'P 1'
#
loop_
_entity.id
_entity.type
_entity.pdbx_description
1 polymer ?
#
loop_
_entity_poly.entity_id
_entity_poly.type
_entity_poly.pdbx_seq_one_letter_code
_entity_poly.pdbx_strand_id
1 'polypeptide(L)' 'MTRPKWFMPVAIVALLWNLMGCAAYLMDVMLTPEAIAAMSPDQRALYAARPIWAVALHAIAVWGGALGCVGLS' A
#
# COMPACT_ATOMS: atom_id res chain seq x y z
N MET A 1 22.12 20.75 -14.00
CA MET A 1 22.14 19.89 -12.80
C MET A 1 22.14 18.44 -13.26
N THR A 2 23.21 17.69 -13.01
CA THR A 2 23.30 16.26 -13.36
C THR A 2 22.53 15.43 -12.34
N ARG A 3 21.47 14.73 -12.76
CA ARG A 3 20.74 13.79 -11.90
C ARG A 3 21.71 12.74 -11.34
N PRO A 4 21.76 12.53 -10.02
CA PRO A 4 22.64 11.52 -9.44
C PRO A 4 22.31 10.14 -10.01
N LYS A 5 23.30 9.39 -10.48
CA LYS A 5 23.06 8.10 -11.15
C LYS A 5 22.42 7.05 -10.22
N TRP A 6 22.54 7.21 -8.90
CA TRP A 6 21.89 6.36 -7.90
C TRP A 6 20.38 6.63 -7.75
N PHE A 7 19.91 7.78 -8.24
CA PHE A 7 18.53 8.21 -8.09
C PHE A 7 17.54 7.36 -8.91
N MET A 8 17.93 6.97 -10.13
CA MET A 8 17.11 6.14 -11.02
C MET A 8 16.77 4.77 -10.42
N PRO A 9 17.75 3.95 -9.96
CA PRO A 9 17.43 2.66 -9.35
C PRO A 9 16.61 2.81 -8.07
N VAL A 10 16.87 3.82 -7.23
CA VAL A 10 16.06 4.08 -6.03
C VAL A 10 14.62 4.44 -6.40
N ALA A 11 14.41 5.28 -7.40
CA ALA A 11 13.07 5.64 -7.89
C ALA A 11 12.31 4.42 -8.45
N ILE A 12 12.99 3.54 -9.18
CA ILE A 12 12.39 2.30 -9.70
C ILE A 12 12.00 1.36 -8.56
N VAL A 13 12.87 1.13 -7.58
CA VAL A 13 12.57 0.29 -6.41
C VAL A 13 11.43 0.89 -5.58
N ALA A 14 11.44 2.21 -5.38
CA ALA A 14 10.36 2.91 -4.68
C ALA A 14 9.03 2.80 -5.44
N LEU A 15 9.03 2.91 -6.76
CA LEU A 15 7.83 2.73 -7.58
C LEU A 15 7.29 1.29 -7.47
N LEU A 16 8.16 0.29 -7.57
CA LEU A 16 7.77 -1.12 -7.41
C LEU A 16 7.20 -1.39 -6.01
N TRP A 17 7.82 -0.82 -4.97
CA TRP A 17 7.33 -0.92 -3.60
C TRP A 17 5.94 -0.29 -3.44
N ASN A 18 5.72 0.90 -4.01
CA ASN A 18 4.42 1.56 -3.98
C ASN A 18 3.35 0.78 -4.76
N LEU A 19 3.69 0.19 -5.91
CA LEU A 19 2.78 -0.66 -6.67
C LEU A 19 2.37 -1.92 -5.88
N MET A 20 3.32 -2.56 -5.19
CA MET A 20 3.01 -3.67 -4.28
C MET A 20 2.11 -3.22 -3.13
N GLY A 21 2.36 -2.05 -2.56
CA GLY A 21 1.52 -1.46 -1.52
C GLY A 21 0.10 -1.15 -2.01
N CYS A 22 -0.06 -0.64 -3.23
CA CYS A 22 -1.36 -0.44 -3.87
C CYS A 22 -2.11 -1.76 -4.08
N ALA A 23 -1.43 -2.81 -4.54
CA ALA A 23 -2.03 -4.13 -4.70
C ALA A 23 -2.50 -4.71 -3.35
N ALA A 24 -1.66 -4.61 -2.30
CA ALA A 24 -2.02 -5.03 -0.95
C ALA A 24 -3.21 -4.24 -0.40
N TYR A 25 -3.24 -2.92 -0.61
CA TYR A 25 -4.37 -2.07 -0.24
C TYR A 25 -5.65 -2.53 -0.95
N LEU A 26 -5.59 -2.74 -2.27
CA LEU A 26 -6.75 -3.19 -3.05
C LEU A 26 -7.26 -4.55 -2.59
N MET A 27 -6.38 -5.52 -2.35
CA MET A 27 -6.78 -6.82 -1.78
C MET A 27 -7.48 -6.68 -0.43
N ASP A 28 -7.01 -5.73 0.37
CA ASP A 28 -7.53 -5.49 1.71
C ASP A 28 -8.89 -4.76 1.69
N VAL A 29 -9.11 -3.77 0.81
CA VAL A 29 -10.43 -3.12 0.66
C VAL A 29 -11.42 -3.91 -0.20
N MET A 30 -10.96 -4.81 -1.08
CA MET A 30 -11.83 -5.71 -1.85
C MET A 30 -12.23 -6.97 -1.07
N LEU A 31 -11.75 -7.13 0.15
CA LEU A 31 -12.07 -8.27 0.99
C LEU A 31 -13.57 -8.25 1.32
N THR A 32 -14.31 -9.26 0.85
CA THR A 32 -15.76 -9.29 1.04
C THR A 32 -16.13 -9.74 2.46
N PRO A 33 -17.30 -9.32 2.98
CA PRO A 33 -17.78 -9.79 4.28
C PRO A 33 -17.86 -11.32 4.38
N GLU A 34 -18.19 -12.00 3.28
CA GLU A 34 -18.25 -13.46 3.20
C GLU A 34 -16.87 -14.10 3.34
N ALA A 35 -15.84 -13.49 2.75
CA ALA A 35 -14.46 -13.95 2.89
C ALA A 35 -13.96 -13.78 4.33
N ILE A 36 -14.31 -12.66 4.98
CA ILE A 36 -14.01 -12.40 6.40
C ILE A 36 -14.75 -13.40 7.31
N ALA A 37 -15.99 -13.77 6.97
CA ALA A 37 -16.77 -14.76 7.70
C ALA A 37 -16.22 -16.19 7.55
N ALA A 38 -15.50 -16.48 6.47
CA ALA A 38 -14.80 -17.75 6.27
C ALA A 38 -13.47 -17.84 7.03
N MET A 39 -12.94 -16.72 7.57
CA MET A 39 -11.70 -16.71 8.36
C MET A 39 -11.90 -17.30 9.76
N SER A 40 -10.80 -17.73 10.39
CA SER A 40 -10.82 -18.17 11.78
C SER A 40 -11.27 -17.04 12.72
N PRO A 41 -11.83 -17.36 13.91
CA PRO A 41 -12.30 -16.35 14.87
C PRO A 41 -11.23 -15.32 15.24
N ASP A 42 -9.99 -15.77 15.41
CA ASP A 42 -8.85 -14.92 15.78
C ASP A 42 -8.50 -13.92 14.67
N GLN A 43 -8.51 -14.36 13.40
CA GLN A 43 -8.28 -13.48 12.26
C GLN A 43 -9.40 -12.45 12.12
N ARG A 44 -10.64 -12.84 12.38
CA ARG A 44 -11.80 -11.94 12.31
C ARG A 44 -11.74 -10.86 13.38
N ALA A 45 -11.31 -11.21 14.59
CA ALA A 45 -11.11 -10.27 15.69
C ALA A 45 -10.01 -9.25 15.35
N LEU A 46 -8.92 -9.67 14.72
CA LEU A 46 -7.84 -8.78 14.25
C LEU A 46 -8.34 -7.82 13.17
N TYR A 47 -9.12 -8.30 12.19
CA TYR A 47 -9.73 -7.45 11.16
C TYR A 47 -10.71 -6.44 11.75
N ALA A 48 -11.55 -6.86 12.70
CA ALA A 48 -12.51 -5.99 13.37
C ALA A 48 -11.85 -4.95 14.28
N ALA A 49 -10.72 -5.29 14.90
CA ALA A 49 -9.93 -4.39 15.73
C ALA A 49 -9.07 -3.41 14.91
N ARG A 50 -9.00 -3.56 13.59
CA ARG A 50 -8.14 -2.72 12.76
C ARG A 50 -8.64 -1.26 12.76
N PRO A 51 -7.78 -0.29 13.06
CA PRO A 51 -8.19 1.10 13.02
C PRO A 51 -8.26 1.64 11.59
N ILE A 52 -9.31 2.41 11.29
CA ILE A 52 -9.50 3.10 10.00
C ILE A 52 -8.33 4.04 9.67
N TRP A 53 -7.71 4.67 10.67
CA TRP A 53 -6.58 5.57 10.45
C TRP A 53 -5.35 4.84 9.88
N ALA A 54 -5.14 3.57 10.24
CA ALA A 54 -4.01 2.80 9.71
C ALA A 54 -4.21 2.49 8.21
N VAL A 55 -5.45 2.21 7.81
CA VAL A 55 -5.85 2.02 6.41
C VAL A 55 -5.65 3.30 5.61
N ALA A 56 -6.03 4.46 6.19
CA ALA A 56 -5.85 5.75 5.55
C ALA A 56 -4.36 6.11 5.38
N LEU A 57 -3.53 5.85 6.40
CA LEU A 57 -2.08 6.05 6.30
C LEU A 57 -1.44 5.15 5.25
N HIS A 58 -1.87 3.88 5.16
CA HIS A 58 -1.40 2.98 4.11
C HIS A 58 -1.73 3.54 2.73
N ALA A 59 -2.97 3.98 2.50
CA ALA A 59 -3.38 4.60 1.25
C ALA A 59 -2.54 5.84 0.91
N ILE A 60 -2.35 6.75 1.87
CA ILE A 60 -1.55 7.97 1.66
C ILE A 60 -0.09 7.63 1.33
N ALA A 61 0.49 6.64 2.01
CA ALA A 61 1.86 6.21 1.75
C ALA A 61 2.03 5.66 0.32
N VAL A 62 1.13 4.77 -0.11
CA VAL A 62 1.27 4.09 -1.42
C VAL A 62 0.92 5.00 -2.60
N TRP A 63 -0.14 5.80 -2.47
CA TRP A 63 -0.54 6.75 -3.52
C TRP A 63 0.38 7.97 -3.54
N GLY A 64 0.75 8.50 -2.37
CA GLY A 64 1.69 9.61 -2.24
C GLY A 64 3.09 9.23 -2.74
N GLY A 65 3.57 8.01 -2.44
CA GLY A 65 4.84 7.52 -2.95
C GLY A 65 4.83 7.26 -4.46
N ALA A 66 3.73 6.70 -5.00
CA ALA A 66 3.55 6.54 -6.45
C ALA A 66 3.55 7.90 -7.18
N LEU A 67 2.74 8.87 -6.71
CA LEU A 67 2.69 10.23 -7.27
C LEU A 67 4.03 10.95 -7.12
N GLY A 68 4.70 10.77 -5.98
CA GLY A 68 6.04 11.30 -5.74
C GLY A 68 7.06 10.80 -6.76
N CYS A 69 7.04 9.51 -7.10
CA CYS A 69 7.92 8.95 -8.14
C CYS A 69 7.61 9.50 -9.53
N VAL A 70 6.32 9.66 -9.87
CA VAL A 70 5.89 10.23 -11.16
C VAL A 70 6.28 11.71 -11.28
N GLY A 71 6.12 12.51 -10.23
CA GLY A 71 6.50 13.93 -10.23
C GLY A 71 8.02 14.19 -10.24
N LEU A 72 8.82 13.17 -9.91
CA LEU A 72 10.29 13.21 -9.91
C LEU A 72 10.92 12.77 -11.24
N SER A 73 10.09 12.29 -12.17
CA SER A 73 10.49 11.71 -13.46
C SER A 73 10.94 12.77 -14.46
#